data_AF-A0A3D5YDT6-F1
#
_entry.id   AF-A0A3D5YDT6-F1
#
_cell.length_a   1.000
_cell.length_b   1.000
_cell.length_c   1.000
_cell.angle_alpha   90.00
_cell.angle_beta   90.00
_cell.angle_gamma   90.00
#
_symmetry.space_group_name_H-M   'P 1'
#
loop_
_entity.id
_entity.type
_entity.pdbx_description
1 polymer ?
#
loop_
_entity_poly.entity_id
_entity_poly.type
_entity_poly.pdbx_seq_one_letter_code
_entity_poly.pdbx_strand_id
1 'polypeptide(L)' 'MKKPLIVYYSLEGFTRYVAKNIAKKIGADLLEIHPKKEIKA' A
#
# COMPACT_ATOMS: atom_id res chain seq x y z
N MET A 1 -1.24 19.09 12.41
CA MET A 1 -1.47 17.63 12.51
C MET A 1 -0.87 16.96 11.28
N LYS A 2 -0.03 15.92 11.40
CA LYS A 2 0.59 15.28 10.23
C LYS A 2 -0.39 14.30 9.58
N LYS A 3 -0.46 14.29 8.24
CA LYS A 3 -1.25 13.31 7.49
C LYS A 3 -0.45 12.00 7.37
N PRO A 4 -0.98 10.85 7.76
CA PRO A 4 -0.28 9.58 7.65
C PRO A 4 -0.13 9.14 6.18
N LEU A 5 0.99 8.46 5.87
CA LEU A 5 1.27 7.85 4.57
C LEU A 5 1.51 6.36 4.76
N ILE A 6 0.82 5.53 3.99
CA ILE A 6 1.00 4.07 3.97
C ILE A 6 1.81 3.71 2.74
N VAL A 7 3.01 3.17 2.96
CA VAL A 7 3.90 2.66 1.90
C VAL A 7 3.82 1.14 1.88
N TYR A 8 3.50 0.55 0.73
CA TYR A 8 3.30 -0.90 0.62
C TYR A 8 3.66 -1.45 -0.76
N TYR A 9 3.91 -2.76 -0.83
CA TYR A 9 4.01 -3.54 -2.06
C TYR A 9 2.90 -4.61 -2.08
N SER A 10 2.38 -4.94 -3.26
CA SER A 10 1.44 -6.06 -3.39
C SER A 10 1.70 -6.83 -4.69
N LEU A 11 2.06 -8.11 -4.55
CA LEU A 11 2.23 -9.01 -5.70
C LEU A 11 0.87 -9.37 -6.31
N GLU A 12 -0.02 -9.94 -5.50
CA GLU A 12 -1.33 -10.46 -5.94
C GLU A 12 -2.52 -9.56 -5.58
N GLY A 13 -2.28 -8.44 -4.88
CA GLY A 13 -3.32 -7.48 -4.51
C GLY A 13 -3.90 -7.60 -3.10
N PHE A 14 -3.56 -8.65 -2.33
CA PHE A 14 -4.03 -8.77 -0.93
C PHE A 14 -3.53 -7.63 -0.04
N THR A 15 -2.24 -7.30 -0.12
CA THR A 15 -1.67 -6.14 0.61
C THR A 15 -2.33 -4.83 0.16
N ARG A 16 -2.59 -4.68 -1.15
CA ARG A 16 -3.31 -3.51 -1.70
C ARG A 16 -4.71 -3.38 -1.09
N TYR A 17 -5.43 -4.48 -0.94
CA TYR A 17 -6.74 -4.50 -0.29
C TYR A 17 -6.66 -4.05 1.17
N VAL A 18 -5.69 -4.57 1.94
CA VAL A 18 -5.50 -4.18 3.34
C VAL A 18 -5.08 -2.70 3.45
N ALA A 19 -4.14 -2.24 2.64
CA ALA A 19 -3.64 -0.86 2.65
C ALA A 19 -4.78 0.14 2.39
N LYS A 20 -5.65 -0.13 1.40
CA LYS A 20 -6.84 0.70 1.13
C LYS A 20 -7.80 0.77 2.32
N ASN A 21 -8.03 -0.36 2.99
CA ASN A 21 -8.90 -0.41 4.17
C ASN A 21 -8.33 0.38 5.35
N ILE A 22 -7.01 0.30 5.58
CA ILE A 22 -6.34 1.09 6.62
C ILE A 22 -6.40 2.58 6.27
N ALA A 23 -6.06 2.97 5.04
CA ALA A 23 -6.11 4.36 4.57
C ALA A 23 -7.48 5.00 4.76
N LYS A 24 -8.55 4.28 4.40
CA LYS A 24 -9.93 4.71 4.61
C LYS A 24 -10.27 4.95 6.08
N LYS A 25 -9.75 4.13 7.00
CA LYS A 25 -10.03 4.24 8.44
C LYS A 25 -9.31 5.41 9.11
N ILE A 26 -8.10 5.75 8.67
CA ILE A 26 -7.25 6.74 9.35
C ILE A 26 -7.06 8.05 8.56
N GLY A 27 -7.65 8.16 7.36
CA GLY A 27 -7.46 9.32 6.48
C GLY A 27 -6.03 9.44 5.94
N ALA A 28 -5.40 8.30 5.60
CA ALA A 28 -4.03 8.25 5.09
C ALA A 28 -3.96 8.35 3.56
N ASP A 29 -2.82 8.85 3.08
CA ASP A 29 -2.40 8.68 1.68
C ASP A 29 -1.78 7.29 1.45
N LEU A 30 -1.76 6.86 0.19
CA LEU A 30 -1.21 5.57 -0.23
C LEU A 30 -0.06 5.77 -1.22
N LEU A 31 1.04 5.03 -0.99
CA LEU A 31 2.14 4.89 -1.94
C LEU A 31 2.42 3.40 -2.16
N GLU A 32 2.04 2.91 -3.34
CA GLU A 32 2.43 1.56 -3.79
C GLU A 32 3.84 1.62 -4.38
N ILE A 33 4.75 0.77 -3.89
CA ILE A 33 6.08 0.61 -4.45
C ILE A 33 6.11 -0.58 -5.41
N HIS A 34 6.91 -0.47 -6.46
CA HIS A 34 7.09 -1.51 -7.46
C HIS A 34 8.54 -2.00 -7.45
N PRO A 35 8.79 -3.32 -7.54
CA PRO A 35 10.13 -3.85 -7.55
C PRO A 35 10.83 -3.48 -8.86
N LYS A 36 12.14 -3.22 -8.80
CA LYS A 36 12.95 -2.92 -10.00
C LYS A 36 13.10 -4.12 -10.93
N LYS A 37 12.93 -5.33 -10.41
CA LYS A 37 12.98 -6.60 -11.15
C LYS A 37 11.70 -7.35 -10.83
N GLU A 38 11.20 -8.09 -11.82
CA GLU A 38 9.99 -8.87 -11.67
C GLU A 38 10.15 -9.93 -10.57
N ILE A 39 9.13 -10.04 -9.71
CA ILE A 39 9.07 -11.05 -8.65
C ILE A 39 7.99 -12.04 -9.06
N LYS A 40 8.34 -13.33 -9.15
CA LYS A 40 7.39 -14.41 -9.40
C LYS A 40 6.92 -14.98 -8.06
N ALA A 41 5.64 -15.34 -7.99
CA ALA A 41 5.07 -16.07 -6.87
C ALA A 41 5.65 -17.50 -6.81
#